data_AF-A0A2A4TD83-F1
#
_entry.id   AF-A0A2A4TD83-F1
#
_cell.length_a   1.000
_cell.length_b   1.000
_cell.length_c   1.000
_cell.angle_alpha   90.00
_cell.angle_beta   90.00
_cell.angle_gamma   90.00
#
_symmetry.space_group_name_H-M   'P 1'
#
loop_
_entity.id
_entity.type
_entity.pdbx_description
1 polymer ?
#
loop_
_entity_poly.entity_id
_entity_poly.type
_entity_poly.pdbx_seq_one_letter_code
_entity_poly.pdbx_strand_id
1 'polypeptide(L)'
;MRFLSPLRALAAAALLSGGFSTSWAVPIAWDGGASPNNNWYDAVNWAGDVVPGAADDVTIDVSVMVTVSVTSPAINFQSLVLGGVSNSTLTISTGIVGGYLEIRNNATLIQDTLVELQLTSVTVLSGGLIDHINGGAAKVNIVTTGDFTLTGGASIDVDGDGFNGGGAGSPTGAAGSGTRPG
;
A
#
# COMPACT_ATOMS: atom_id res chain seq x y z
N MET A 1 68.90 41.94 -1.65
CA MET A 1 68.40 40.65 -1.11
C MET A 1 67.44 40.93 0.04
N ARG A 2 66.13 40.77 -0.18
CA ARG A 2 65.11 40.70 0.88
C ARG A 2 64.07 39.68 0.42
N PHE A 3 63.98 38.57 1.15
CA PHE A 3 63.05 37.48 0.90
C PHE A 3 61.65 37.89 1.42
N LEU A 4 60.62 37.73 0.57
CA LEU A 4 59.22 37.84 0.97
C LEU A 4 58.69 36.43 1.24
N SER A 5 58.34 36.18 2.50
CA SER A 5 57.76 34.92 2.99
C SER A 5 56.33 34.70 2.47
N PRO A 6 55.95 33.48 2.05
CA PRO A 6 54.57 33.17 1.72
C PRO A 6 53.75 32.91 2.99
N LEU A 7 52.64 33.64 3.11
CA LEU A 7 51.59 33.47 4.11
C LEU A 7 50.91 32.09 3.87
N ARG A 8 51.03 31.16 4.82
CA ARG A 8 50.29 29.89 4.78
C ARG A 8 48.91 30.11 5.39
N ALA A 9 47.86 30.06 4.55
CA ALA A 9 46.49 29.95 5.02
C ALA A 9 46.20 28.49 5.42
N LEU A 10 45.92 28.24 6.70
CA LEU A 10 45.30 26.99 7.14
C LEU A 10 43.81 27.06 6.81
N ALA A 11 43.34 26.23 5.87
CA ALA A 11 41.92 25.95 5.71
C ALA A 11 41.51 24.90 6.74
N ALA A 12 40.65 25.26 7.68
CA ALA A 12 40.00 24.32 8.58
C ALA A 12 38.86 23.62 7.83
N ALA A 13 39.06 22.36 7.45
CA ALA A 13 37.99 21.51 6.96
C ALA A 13 37.17 21.01 8.17
N ALA A 14 36.02 21.64 8.42
CA ALA A 14 35.02 21.11 9.33
C ALA A 14 34.35 19.90 8.67
N LEU A 15 34.80 18.70 9.05
CA LEU A 15 34.20 17.44 8.64
C LEU A 15 32.87 17.31 9.39
N LEU A 16 31.74 17.62 8.73
CA LEU A 16 30.42 17.30 9.26
C LEU A 16 30.28 15.78 9.30
N SER A 17 30.54 15.18 10.45
CA SER A 17 30.12 13.82 10.79
C SER A 17 28.61 13.81 11.03
N GLY A 18 27.83 14.09 9.99
CA GLY A 18 26.43 13.72 9.94
C GLY A 18 26.39 12.21 9.81
N GLY A 19 26.29 11.50 10.94
CA GLY A 19 26.06 10.07 10.96
C GLY A 19 24.74 9.78 10.26
N PHE A 20 24.80 9.35 9.01
CA PHE A 20 23.66 8.75 8.34
C PHE A 20 23.38 7.44 9.08
N SER A 21 22.39 7.44 9.96
CA SER A 21 21.81 6.19 10.44
C SER A 21 21.12 5.56 9.25
N THR A 22 21.74 4.55 8.64
CA THR A 22 21.02 3.61 7.79
C THR A 22 19.97 2.95 8.68
N SER A 23 18.74 3.44 8.61
CA SER A 23 17.58 2.75 9.18
C SER A 23 17.40 1.49 8.35
N TRP A 24 17.84 0.36 8.89
CA TRP A 24 17.50 -0.94 8.32
C TRP A 24 16.05 -1.18 8.72
N ALA A 25 15.14 -1.13 7.74
CA ALA A 25 13.78 -1.55 7.98
C ALA A 25 13.80 -3.01 8.47
N VAL A 26 13.00 -3.31 9.49
CA VAL A 26 12.97 -4.64 10.09
C VAL A 26 12.04 -5.50 9.23
N PRO A 27 12.50 -6.62 8.65
CA PRO A 27 11.62 -7.48 7.89
C PRO A 27 10.63 -8.18 8.83
N ILE A 28 9.35 -8.03 8.55
CA ILE A 28 8.27 -8.73 9.27
C ILE A 28 7.39 -9.45 8.24
N ALA A 29 7.30 -10.76 8.38
CA ALA A 29 6.52 -11.60 7.46
C ALA A 29 5.27 -12.13 8.17
N TRP A 30 4.18 -12.21 7.43
CA TRP A 30 3.00 -12.94 7.88
C TRP A 30 3.33 -14.44 7.96
N ASP A 31 3.15 -15.03 9.13
CA ASP A 31 3.32 -16.47 9.35
C ASP A 31 2.00 -17.18 9.66
N GLY A 32 0.91 -16.43 9.86
CA GLY A 32 -0.44 -16.92 10.12
C GLY A 32 -0.66 -17.46 11.53
N GLY A 33 0.38 -17.51 12.37
CA GLY A 33 0.27 -17.93 13.75
C GLY A 33 -0.33 -19.31 13.99
N ALA A 34 -0.71 -19.55 15.26
CA ALA A 34 -1.46 -20.74 15.69
C ALA A 34 -2.97 -20.49 15.79
N SER A 35 -3.42 -19.25 15.54
CA SER A 35 -4.80 -18.82 15.72
C SER A 35 -5.55 -18.85 14.38
N PRO A 36 -6.83 -19.25 14.31
CA PRO A 36 -7.57 -19.33 13.06
C PRO A 36 -8.05 -17.96 12.54
N ASN A 37 -7.50 -16.84 13.04
CA ASN A 37 -7.90 -15.50 12.63
C ASN A 37 -6.90 -14.91 11.64
N ASN A 38 -7.39 -14.04 10.75
CA ASN A 38 -6.55 -13.35 9.78
C ASN A 38 -6.51 -11.83 10.04
N ASN A 39 -6.49 -11.43 11.31
CA ASN A 39 -6.49 -10.02 11.69
C ASN A 39 -5.05 -9.46 11.60
N TRP A 40 -4.85 -8.37 10.86
CA TRP A 40 -3.57 -7.65 10.80
C TRP A 40 -3.03 -7.27 12.18
N TYR A 41 -3.91 -6.90 13.11
CA TYR A 41 -3.53 -6.42 14.43
C TYR A 41 -3.35 -7.54 15.48
N ASP A 42 -3.50 -8.81 15.11
CA ASP A 42 -3.13 -9.90 16.00
C ASP A 42 -1.63 -10.21 15.80
N ALA A 43 -0.85 -9.95 16.84
CA ALA A 43 0.60 -10.07 16.81
C ALA A 43 1.03 -11.51 16.49
N VAL A 44 0.24 -12.52 16.89
CA VAL A 44 0.56 -13.94 16.68
C VAL A 44 0.61 -14.33 15.20
N ASN A 45 0.06 -13.51 14.29
CA ASN A 45 0.05 -13.77 12.86
C ASN A 45 1.33 -13.31 12.15
N TRP A 46 2.24 -12.69 12.89
CA TRP A 46 3.47 -12.10 12.36
C TRP A 46 4.69 -12.79 12.97
N ALA A 47 5.69 -13.01 12.13
CA ALA A 47 6.96 -13.58 12.55
C ALA A 47 7.56 -12.76 13.71
N GLY A 48 7.77 -13.44 14.84
CA GLY A 48 8.29 -12.82 16.07
C GLY A 48 7.21 -12.28 17.01
N ASP A 49 5.92 -12.55 16.73
CA ASP A 49 4.77 -12.15 17.54
C ASP A 49 4.67 -10.63 17.75
N VAL A 50 4.91 -9.84 16.68
CA VAL A 50 4.91 -8.37 16.70
C VAL A 50 4.17 -7.80 15.50
N VAL A 51 3.21 -6.91 15.74
CA VAL A 51 2.49 -6.19 14.68
C VAL A 51 3.41 -5.17 14.00
N PRO A 52 3.49 -5.15 12.65
CA PRO A 52 4.29 -4.18 11.93
C PRO A 52 3.88 -2.72 12.18
N GLY A 53 4.87 -1.84 12.17
CA GLY A 53 4.71 -0.39 12.17
C GLY A 53 5.48 0.30 11.04
N ALA A 54 5.50 1.64 11.08
CA ALA A 54 5.97 2.50 9.99
C ALA A 54 7.43 2.30 9.55
N ALA A 55 8.27 1.63 10.35
CA ALA A 55 9.67 1.38 10.04
C ALA A 55 9.91 -0.01 9.44
N ASP A 56 8.88 -0.85 9.34
CA ASP A 56 9.03 -2.27 9.00
C ASP A 56 8.80 -2.54 7.51
N ASP A 57 9.55 -3.51 7.00
CA ASP A 57 9.36 -4.07 5.66
C ASP A 57 8.48 -5.30 5.76
N VAL A 58 7.24 -5.16 5.30
CA VAL A 58 6.19 -6.17 5.49
C VAL A 58 6.08 -7.07 4.28
N THR A 59 6.00 -8.38 4.51
CA THR A 59 5.73 -9.35 3.43
C THR A 59 4.57 -10.26 3.80
N ILE A 60 3.61 -10.39 2.89
CA ILE A 60 2.52 -11.37 2.98
C ILE A 60 2.59 -12.24 1.73
N ASP A 61 3.36 -13.33 1.80
CA ASP A 61 3.55 -14.29 0.70
C ASP A 61 3.03 -15.69 1.06
N VAL A 62 1.84 -15.73 1.65
CA VAL A 62 1.10 -16.95 1.97
C VAL A 62 -0.32 -16.86 1.42
N SER A 63 -0.92 -18.01 1.07
CA SER A 63 -2.26 -18.08 0.49
C SER A 63 -3.36 -17.86 1.53
N VAL A 64 -3.51 -16.63 2.03
CA VAL A 64 -4.47 -16.23 3.06
C VAL A 64 -5.14 -14.90 2.70
N MET A 65 -6.31 -14.65 3.30
CA MET A 65 -6.97 -13.35 3.27
C MET A 65 -6.73 -12.62 4.59
N VAL A 66 -5.78 -11.69 4.62
CA VAL A 66 -5.53 -10.79 5.75
C VAL A 66 -6.58 -9.69 5.77
N THR A 67 -7.05 -9.34 6.94
CA THR A 67 -8.13 -8.38 7.15
C THR A 67 -7.71 -7.25 8.09
N VAL A 68 -8.06 -6.03 7.72
CA VAL A 68 -7.97 -4.85 8.56
C VAL A 68 -9.40 -4.30 8.75
N SER A 69 -9.99 -4.58 9.91
CA SER A 69 -11.37 -4.19 10.23
C SER A 69 -11.53 -2.67 10.23
N VAL A 70 -12.73 -2.20 9.86
CA VAL A 70 -13.15 -0.78 9.91
C VAL A 70 -13.01 -0.14 11.30
N THR A 71 -13.04 -0.95 12.36
CA THR A 71 -12.85 -0.48 13.75
C THR A 71 -11.38 -0.34 14.15
N SER A 72 -10.46 -0.77 13.28
CA SER A 72 -9.02 -0.73 13.55
C SER A 72 -8.42 0.61 13.12
N PRO A 73 -7.30 1.04 13.72
CA PRO A 73 -6.58 2.19 13.23
C PRO A 73 -6.08 1.96 11.79
N ALA A 74 -5.62 3.02 11.13
CA ALA A 74 -4.94 2.90 9.86
C ALA A 74 -3.61 2.15 10.03
N ILE A 75 -3.23 1.32 9.07
CA ILE A 75 -1.94 0.63 9.07
C ILE A 75 -0.84 1.55 8.51
N ASN A 76 0.40 1.32 8.93
CA ASN A 76 1.58 1.96 8.38
C ASN A 76 2.74 0.98 8.29
N PHE A 77 3.62 1.21 7.33
CA PHE A 77 4.78 0.37 7.03
C PHE A 77 5.78 1.18 6.22
N GLN A 78 7.04 0.75 6.20
CA GLN A 78 8.03 1.31 5.30
C GLN A 78 7.81 0.78 3.88
N SER A 79 7.63 -0.54 3.75
CA SER A 79 7.23 -1.20 2.52
C SER A 79 6.28 -2.36 2.82
N LEU A 80 5.40 -2.68 1.88
CA LEU A 80 4.52 -3.84 1.93
C LEU A 80 4.57 -4.56 0.57
N VAL A 81 4.99 -5.82 0.60
CA VAL A 81 4.91 -6.74 -0.53
C VAL A 81 3.75 -7.70 -0.30
N LEU A 82 2.77 -7.65 -1.20
CA LEU A 82 1.66 -8.58 -1.24
C LEU A 82 1.93 -9.65 -2.32
N GLY A 83 2.13 -10.87 -1.88
CA GLY A 83 2.31 -12.06 -2.71
C GLY A 83 3.76 -12.26 -3.17
N GLY A 84 3.92 -13.11 -4.18
CA GLY A 84 5.23 -13.52 -4.68
C GLY A 84 5.14 -14.93 -5.24
N VAL A 85 5.39 -15.90 -4.38
CA VAL A 85 5.17 -17.32 -4.67
C VAL A 85 3.69 -17.69 -4.48
N SER A 86 3.02 -17.08 -3.52
CA SER A 86 1.64 -17.33 -3.13
C SER A 86 0.70 -16.21 -3.57
N ASN A 87 -0.57 -16.56 -3.70
CA ASN A 87 -1.65 -15.62 -3.98
C ASN A 87 -2.24 -15.12 -2.65
N SER A 88 -1.75 -13.99 -2.15
CA SER A 88 -2.27 -13.40 -0.91
C SER A 88 -3.35 -12.35 -1.18
N THR A 89 -4.27 -12.19 -0.25
CA THR A 89 -5.29 -11.14 -0.30
C THR A 89 -5.20 -10.28 0.96
N LEU A 90 -5.25 -8.96 0.79
CA LEU A 90 -5.34 -8.00 1.89
C LEU A 90 -6.60 -7.17 1.72
N THR A 91 -7.53 -7.28 2.66
CA THR A 91 -8.73 -6.45 2.72
C THR A 91 -8.52 -5.31 3.70
N ILE A 92 -8.62 -4.08 3.19
CA ILE A 92 -8.51 -2.85 3.98
C ILE A 92 -9.88 -2.18 4.07
N SER A 93 -10.45 -2.17 5.28
CA SER A 93 -11.70 -1.44 5.57
C SER A 93 -11.48 -0.13 6.35
N THR A 94 -10.23 0.34 6.42
CA THR A 94 -9.77 1.57 7.09
C THR A 94 -8.82 2.36 6.16
N GLY A 95 -7.85 3.11 6.70
CA GLY A 95 -6.81 3.80 5.91
C GLY A 95 -5.44 3.09 5.88
N ILE A 96 -4.57 3.57 4.99
CA ILE A 96 -3.12 3.34 5.03
C ILE A 96 -2.45 4.72 5.14
N VAL A 97 -1.39 4.83 5.94
CA VAL A 97 -0.61 6.06 6.08
C VAL A 97 0.87 5.80 5.78
N GLY A 98 1.30 6.19 4.59
CA GLY A 98 2.67 6.10 4.11
C GLY A 98 3.03 4.75 3.48
N GLY A 99 4.33 4.60 3.19
CA GLY A 99 4.91 3.34 2.73
C GLY A 99 4.81 3.09 1.22
N TYR A 100 5.62 2.14 0.75
CA TYR A 100 5.60 1.64 -0.62
C TYR A 100 4.77 0.36 -0.68
N LEU A 101 3.83 0.27 -1.61
CA LEU A 101 3.04 -0.95 -1.83
C LEU A 101 3.45 -1.62 -3.14
N GLU A 102 3.79 -2.90 -3.09
CA GLU A 102 4.01 -3.74 -4.26
C GLU A 102 3.04 -4.94 -4.23
N ILE A 103 2.20 -5.06 -5.26
CA ILE A 103 1.27 -6.18 -5.43
C ILE A 103 1.83 -7.09 -6.51
N ARG A 104 2.10 -8.35 -6.15
CA ARG A 104 2.71 -9.35 -7.03
C ARG A 104 1.68 -10.36 -7.56
N ASN A 105 2.18 -11.30 -8.35
CA ASN A 105 1.50 -12.41 -9.02
C ASN A 105 0.21 -12.90 -8.33
N ASN A 106 -0.95 -12.57 -8.91
CA ASN A 106 -2.30 -12.98 -8.46
C ASN A 106 -2.64 -12.61 -7.01
N ALA A 107 -1.90 -11.66 -6.43
CA ALA A 107 -2.22 -11.11 -5.13
C ALA A 107 -3.23 -9.97 -5.29
N THR A 108 -4.09 -9.79 -4.29
CA THR A 108 -5.22 -8.86 -4.36
C THR A 108 -5.23 -7.92 -3.18
N LEU A 109 -5.15 -6.61 -3.44
CA LEU A 109 -5.56 -5.60 -2.48
C LEU A 109 -7.07 -5.36 -2.67
N ILE A 110 -7.88 -5.69 -1.66
CA ILE A 110 -9.30 -5.33 -1.62
C ILE A 110 -9.45 -4.03 -0.83
N GLN A 111 -9.99 -3.01 -1.48
CA GLN A 111 -10.41 -1.76 -0.89
C GLN A 111 -11.86 -1.85 -0.46
N ASP A 112 -12.08 -2.07 0.82
CA ASP A 112 -13.40 -2.09 1.46
C ASP A 112 -13.58 -0.86 2.37
N THR A 113 -13.11 0.30 1.90
CA THR A 113 -12.98 1.50 2.72
C THR A 113 -13.54 2.72 2.02
N LEU A 114 -14.11 3.63 2.80
CA LEU A 114 -14.46 4.99 2.37
C LEU A 114 -13.32 6.00 2.62
N VAL A 115 -12.27 5.56 3.31
CA VAL A 115 -11.10 6.37 3.68
C VAL A 115 -10.03 6.20 2.60
N GLU A 116 -9.27 7.27 2.36
CA GLU A 116 -8.16 7.27 1.43
C GLU A 116 -6.99 6.41 1.94
N LEU A 117 -6.43 5.59 1.06
CA LEU A 117 -5.16 4.90 1.24
C LEU A 117 -4.04 5.84 0.78
N GLN A 118 -3.34 6.45 1.73
CA GLN A 118 -2.26 7.39 1.47
C GLN A 118 -0.95 6.64 1.40
N LEU A 119 -0.44 6.43 0.19
CA LEU A 119 0.78 5.67 -0.07
C LEU A 119 1.87 6.59 -0.62
N THR A 120 3.12 6.20 -0.45
CA THR A 120 4.24 6.89 -1.11
C THR A 120 4.29 6.48 -2.58
N SER A 121 4.28 5.18 -2.88
CA SER A 121 4.12 4.69 -4.24
C SER A 121 3.34 3.39 -4.26
N VAL A 122 2.79 3.06 -5.43
CA VAL A 122 2.09 1.80 -5.68
C VAL A 122 2.68 1.18 -6.94
N THR A 123 3.05 -0.09 -6.87
CA THR A 123 3.44 -0.89 -8.02
C THR A 123 2.58 -2.15 -8.07
N VAL A 124 1.88 -2.37 -9.17
CA VAL A 124 1.12 -3.60 -9.42
C VAL A 124 1.80 -4.36 -10.55
N LEU A 125 2.40 -5.49 -10.20
CA LEU A 125 3.07 -6.38 -11.14
C LEU A 125 2.04 -7.25 -11.89
N SER A 126 2.51 -7.97 -12.90
CA SER A 126 1.66 -8.82 -13.74
C SER A 126 0.86 -9.81 -12.90
N GLY A 127 -0.45 -9.90 -13.15
CA GLY A 127 -1.39 -10.71 -12.39
C GLY A 127 -1.85 -10.09 -11.06
N GLY A 128 -1.21 -9.03 -10.57
CA GLY A 128 -1.66 -8.33 -9.37
C GLY A 128 -2.98 -7.59 -9.61
N LEU A 129 -3.83 -7.56 -8.59
CA LEU A 129 -5.16 -6.96 -8.63
C LEU A 129 -5.35 -5.95 -7.49
N ILE A 130 -5.90 -4.78 -7.84
CA ILE A 130 -6.57 -3.90 -6.87
C ILE A 130 -8.07 -4.03 -7.13
N ASP A 131 -8.83 -4.40 -6.13
CA ASP A 131 -10.28 -4.58 -6.20
C ASP A 131 -10.94 -3.58 -5.25
N HIS A 132 -12.09 -3.02 -5.62
CA HIS A 132 -12.85 -2.08 -4.81
C HIS A 132 -14.29 -2.56 -4.67
N ILE A 133 -14.67 -2.95 -3.45
CA ILE A 133 -15.96 -3.62 -3.17
C ILE A 133 -16.92 -2.76 -2.34
N ASN A 134 -16.52 -1.55 -1.92
CA ASN A 134 -17.39 -0.72 -1.07
C ASN A 134 -18.47 0.01 -1.90
N GLY A 135 -19.71 -0.44 -1.76
CA GLY A 135 -20.89 -0.03 -2.55
C GLY A 135 -21.45 1.35 -2.22
N GLY A 136 -20.66 2.40 -2.41
CA GLY A 136 -21.15 3.78 -2.36
C GLY A 136 -20.62 4.70 -3.45
N ALA A 137 -19.46 4.39 -4.02
CA ALA A 137 -18.87 5.12 -5.15
C ALA A 137 -17.95 4.21 -5.94
N ALA A 138 -18.04 4.22 -7.28
CA ALA A 138 -17.10 3.57 -8.17
C ALA A 138 -15.74 4.32 -8.16
N LYS A 139 -15.00 4.23 -7.06
CA LYS A 139 -13.79 5.02 -6.83
C LYS A 139 -12.72 4.18 -6.14
N VAL A 140 -11.56 4.09 -6.77
CA VAL A 140 -10.32 3.65 -6.14
C VAL A 140 -9.87 4.70 -5.13
N ASN A 141 -9.85 4.35 -3.84
CA ASN A 141 -9.49 5.26 -2.75
C ASN A 141 -7.98 5.27 -2.51
N ILE A 142 -7.16 5.54 -3.53
CA ILE A 142 -5.70 5.59 -3.41
C ILE A 142 -5.19 6.98 -3.76
N VAL A 143 -4.34 7.52 -2.89
CA VAL A 143 -3.51 8.69 -3.19
C VAL A 143 -2.04 8.31 -3.03
N THR A 144 -1.25 8.67 -4.04
CA THR A 144 0.20 8.45 -4.05
C THR A 144 0.93 9.79 -4.11
N THR A 145 2.05 9.91 -3.39
CA THR A 145 2.93 11.09 -3.50
C THR A 145 4.04 10.90 -4.54
N GLY A 146 4.37 9.66 -4.86
CA GLY A 146 5.27 9.24 -5.93
C GLY A 146 4.52 8.48 -7.02
N ASP A 147 5.16 7.46 -7.59
CA ASP A 147 4.64 6.77 -8.76
C ASP A 147 3.50 5.81 -8.44
N PHE A 148 2.53 5.75 -9.35
CA PHE A 148 1.55 4.66 -9.43
C PHE A 148 1.82 3.89 -10.73
N THR A 149 2.37 2.69 -10.60
CA THR A 149 2.80 1.86 -11.74
C THR A 149 1.92 0.62 -11.88
N LEU A 150 1.35 0.43 -13.07
CA LEU A 150 0.71 -0.83 -13.49
C LEU A 150 1.54 -1.45 -14.61
N THR A 151 1.98 -2.69 -14.40
CA THR A 151 2.69 -3.44 -15.45
C THR A 151 1.71 -4.23 -16.34
N GLY A 152 2.19 -4.76 -17.47
CA GLY A 152 1.37 -5.57 -18.36
C GLY A 152 0.75 -6.77 -17.65
N GLY A 153 -0.57 -6.90 -17.69
CA GLY A 153 -1.32 -7.97 -17.03
C GLY A 153 -1.70 -7.68 -15.56
N ALA A 154 -1.35 -6.52 -15.02
CA ALA A 154 -1.96 -6.01 -13.78
C ALA A 154 -3.38 -5.50 -14.05
N SER A 155 -4.25 -5.54 -13.05
CA SER A 155 -5.62 -5.04 -13.16
C SER A 155 -6.04 -4.20 -11.96
N ILE A 156 -6.95 -3.27 -12.22
CA ILE A 156 -7.75 -2.60 -11.20
C ILE A 156 -9.20 -2.91 -11.56
N ASP A 157 -9.92 -3.52 -10.62
CA ASP A 157 -11.35 -3.70 -10.71
C ASP A 157 -12.05 -2.64 -9.85
N VAL A 158 -13.06 -2.01 -10.44
CA VAL A 158 -13.80 -0.91 -9.80
C VAL A 158 -15.26 -1.17 -10.02
N ASP A 159 -15.88 -1.78 -9.02
CA ASP A 159 -17.31 -1.94 -8.99
C ASP A 159 -17.98 -0.63 -8.58
N GLY A 160 -18.96 -0.24 -9.37
CA GLY A 160 -19.91 0.83 -9.03
C GLY A 160 -21.29 0.25 -8.85
N ASP A 161 -22.08 0.82 -7.93
CA ASP A 161 -23.50 0.44 -7.73
C ASP A 161 -24.40 0.74 -8.95
N GLY A 162 -23.83 1.27 -10.03
CA GLY A 162 -24.54 1.84 -11.15
C GLY A 162 -25.18 3.19 -10.80
N PHE A 163 -25.98 3.71 -11.73
CA PHE A 163 -26.79 4.91 -11.47
C PHE A 163 -28.14 4.48 -10.88
N ASN A 164 -28.50 5.04 -9.73
CA ASN A 164 -29.85 4.89 -9.17
C ASN A 164 -30.86 5.52 -10.15
N GLY A 165 -31.63 4.71 -10.87
CA GLY A 165 -32.58 5.17 -11.90
C GLY A 165 -32.68 4.30 -13.16
N GLY A 166 -31.82 3.30 -13.33
CA GLY A 166 -32.05 2.26 -14.34
C GLY A 166 -33.28 1.43 -13.96
N GLY A 167 -34.34 1.48 -14.76
CA GLY A 167 -35.53 0.66 -14.52
C GLY A 167 -35.15 -0.82 -14.41
N ALA A 168 -35.64 -1.51 -13.38
CA ALA A 168 -35.40 -2.92 -13.18
C ALA A 168 -35.95 -3.72 -14.38
N GLY A 169 -35.08 -4.42 -15.13
CA GLY A 169 -35.52 -5.50 -16.02
C GLY A 169 -34.99 -5.56 -17.46
N SER A 170 -33.94 -4.86 -17.86
CA SER A 170 -33.34 -5.08 -19.20
C SER A 170 -32.06 -5.94 -19.10
N PRO A 171 -32.10 -7.24 -19.48
CA PRO A 171 -30.92 -8.12 -19.50
C PRO A 171 -29.94 -7.81 -20.64
N THR A 172 -30.26 -6.83 -21.48
CA THR A 172 -29.35 -6.26 -22.47
C THR A 172 -29.04 -4.84 -22.03
N GLY A 173 -27.76 -4.54 -21.82
CA GLY A 173 -27.29 -3.24 -21.32
C GLY A 173 -27.90 -2.07 -22.09
N ALA A 174 -28.95 -1.48 -21.53
CA ALA A 174 -29.44 -0.20 -21.98
C ALA A 174 -28.59 0.85 -21.28
N ALA A 175 -27.87 1.65 -22.08
CA ALA A 175 -27.12 2.80 -21.59
C ALA A 175 -28.03 3.64 -20.69
N GLY A 176 -27.61 3.87 -19.44
CA GLY A 176 -28.35 4.71 -18.51
C GLY A 176 -28.59 6.09 -19.13
N SER A 177 -29.85 6.42 -19.42
CA SER A 177 -30.23 7.75 -19.89
C SER A 177 -30.26 8.70 -18.70
N GLY A 178 -29.10 9.13 -18.24
CA GLY A 178 -29.01 10.18 -17.24
C GLY A 178 -29.43 11.52 -17.84
N THR A 179 -30.46 12.17 -17.28
CA THR A 179 -30.73 13.57 -17.55
C THR A 179 -29.67 14.41 -16.85
N ARG A 180 -28.97 15.26 -17.62
CA ARG A 180 -27.97 16.21 -17.16
C ARG A 180 -28.46 16.99 -15.91
N PRO A 181 -27.68 17.07 -14.81
CA PRO A 181 -28.05 17.89 -13.66
C PRO A 181 -28.11 19.38 -14.06
N GLY A 182 -29.16 20.05 -13.59
CA GLY A 182 -29.28 21.52 -13.61
C GLY A 182 -28.55 22.17 -12.45
#